data_AF-A0A0S4MWP8-F1
#
_entry.id   AF-A0A0S4MWP8-F1
#
_cell.length_a   1.000
_cell.length_b   1.000
_cell.length_c   1.000
_cell.angle_alpha   90.00
_cell.angle_beta   90.00
_cell.angle_gamma   90.00
#
_symmetry.space_group_name_H-M   'P 1'
#
loop_
_entity.id
_entity.type
_entity.pdbx_description
1 polymer ?
#
loop_
_entity_poly.entity_id
_entity_poly.type
_entity_poly.pdbx_seq_one_letter_code
_entity_poly.pdbx_strand_id
1 'polypeptide(L)'
;MVVNLGFTSGSYLSLTRLNNFMRCFISILILSTALKAQDIPVRTGDISLDFSSAKVVERGKYSVLKAGLMSGLIPGSGQIYTGSYLKSALFFIAEIASWSAYFVYSKKGDEQTRKFKQYADENWSVVRYTMWMNEWMEKYGTPDAPIVQIDQNESLKPWQRVDWSKLNEAERYISRLSGGFSHTLPYYGEQQYYELIGKYHQYAPGWNDFDSGFVPEDVRLLQPTEKFKFYSLERGKANDFYSIASTSLFIVVANHVLSAIDAVVDAAVKNKKIKTKAEFGYDFNFGLRANLKLSVDF
;
A
#
# COMPACT_ATOMS: atom_id res chain seq x y z
N MET A 1 -38.73 -14.25 35.96
CA MET A 1 -37.71 -14.71 35.00
C MET A 1 -37.17 -13.48 34.30
N VAL A 2 -36.07 -12.93 34.82
CA VAL A 2 -35.44 -11.70 34.34
C VAL A 2 -34.27 -12.13 33.47
N VAL A 3 -34.30 -11.80 32.18
CA VAL A 3 -33.16 -11.95 31.29
C VAL A 3 -32.52 -10.57 31.14
N ASN A 4 -31.35 -10.44 31.75
CA ASN A 4 -30.51 -9.25 31.73
C ASN A 4 -29.46 -9.48 30.62
N LEU A 5 -29.50 -8.68 29.55
CA LEU A 5 -28.45 -8.68 28.52
C LEU A 5 -27.66 -7.38 28.64
N GLY A 6 -26.57 -7.45 29.41
CA GLY A 6 -25.59 -6.37 29.50
C GLY A 6 -24.76 -6.29 28.23
N PHE A 7 -24.73 -5.11 27.62
CA PHE A 7 -23.72 -4.76 26.62
C PHE A 7 -22.57 -4.02 27.33
N THR A 8 -21.44 -4.70 27.46
CA THR A 8 -20.16 -4.12 27.87
C THR A 8 -19.58 -3.24 26.77
N SER A 9 -19.05 -2.10 27.19
CA SER A 9 -18.38 -1.07 26.40
C SER A 9 -17.20 -1.60 25.58
N GLY A 10 -17.36 -1.62 24.25
CA GLY A 10 -16.27 -1.81 23.29
C GLY A 10 -15.69 -0.46 22.84
N SER A 11 -14.51 -0.15 23.37
CA SER A 11 -13.46 0.74 22.85
C SER A 11 -13.77 1.55 21.58
N TYR A 12 -13.90 2.87 21.75
CA TYR A 12 -13.76 3.85 20.68
C TYR A 12 -12.35 3.76 20.07
N LEU A 13 -12.28 3.43 18.78
CA LEU A 13 -11.07 3.59 17.97
C LEU A 13 -10.71 5.08 17.91
N SER A 14 -9.75 5.49 18.73
CA SER A 14 -9.23 6.85 18.77
C SER A 14 -8.65 7.25 17.40
N LEU A 15 -9.27 8.24 16.75
CA LEU A 15 -8.89 8.81 15.44
C LEU A 15 -7.49 9.47 15.39
N THR A 16 -6.73 9.41 16.48
CA THR A 16 -5.36 9.96 16.59
C THR A 16 -4.26 9.04 16.07
N ARG A 17 -4.56 7.79 15.68
CA ARG A 17 -3.58 6.87 15.04
C ARG A 17 -3.77 6.67 13.53
N LEU A 18 -4.65 7.44 12.88
CA LEU A 18 -4.74 7.40 11.42
C LEU A 18 -3.67 8.31 10.81
N ASN A 19 -2.83 7.74 9.95
CA ASN A 19 -1.89 8.49 9.12
C ASN A 19 -2.66 9.55 8.31
N ASN A 20 -2.05 10.71 8.03
CA ASN A 20 -2.70 11.86 7.37
C ASN A 20 -3.45 11.47 6.07
N PHE A 21 -3.00 10.38 5.43
CA PHE A 21 -3.58 9.75 4.26
C PHE A 21 -4.97 9.11 4.49
N MET A 22 -5.20 8.37 5.59
CA MET A 22 -6.53 7.80 5.87
C MET A 22 -7.55 8.88 6.24
N ARG A 23 -7.08 10.01 6.78
CA ARG A 23 -7.94 11.18 7.02
C ARG A 23 -8.42 11.76 5.70
N CYS A 24 -7.56 11.95 4.70
CA CYS A 24 -7.97 12.37 3.36
C CYS A 24 -8.93 11.37 2.68
N PHE A 25 -8.69 10.06 2.80
CA PHE A 25 -9.59 9.04 2.26
C PHE A 25 -10.99 9.12 2.89
N ILE A 26 -11.06 9.22 4.23
CA ILE A 26 -12.32 9.40 4.95
C ILE A 26 -12.97 10.74 4.59
N SER A 27 -12.21 11.82 4.43
CA SER A 27 -12.73 13.12 4.01
C SER A 27 -13.31 13.10 2.60
N ILE A 28 -12.68 12.42 1.63
CA ILE A 28 -13.18 12.28 0.26
C ILE A 28 -14.42 11.37 0.25
N LEU A 29 -14.43 10.29 1.05
CA LEU A 29 -15.58 9.41 1.20
C LEU A 29 -16.77 10.16 1.82
N ILE A 30 -16.55 10.93 2.88
CA ILE A 30 -17.57 11.75 3.56
C ILE A 30 -18.09 12.85 2.62
N LEU A 31 -17.23 13.51 1.86
CA LEU A 31 -17.62 14.54 0.89
C LEU A 31 -18.47 13.95 -0.25
N SER A 32 -18.22 12.68 -0.63
CA SER A 32 -19.04 11.96 -1.61
C SER A 32 -20.43 11.56 -1.07
N THR A 33 -20.54 11.28 0.24
CA THR A 33 -21.82 10.95 0.89
C THR A 33 -22.65 12.19 1.27
N ALA A 34 -22.01 13.32 1.54
CA ALA A 34 -22.71 14.57 1.89
C ALA A 34 -23.51 15.17 0.72
N LEU A 35 -23.26 14.74 -0.52
CA LEU A 35 -24.03 15.16 -1.70
C LEU A 35 -25.36 14.40 -1.88
N LYS A 36 -25.76 13.48 -0.99
CA LYS A 36 -26.95 12.62 -1.21
C LYS A 36 -27.82 12.24 0.00
N ALA A 37 -27.78 12.96 1.12
CA ALA A 37 -28.72 12.69 2.22
C ALA A 37 -29.89 13.69 2.21
N GLN A 38 -31.05 13.25 1.71
CA GLN A 38 -32.35 13.85 2.03
C GLN A 38 -33.23 12.71 2.58
N ASP A 39 -33.56 12.78 3.86
CA ASP A 39 -34.08 11.69 4.68
C ASP A 39 -35.52 11.26 4.30
N ILE A 40 -35.81 9.96 4.41
CA ILE A 40 -37.19 9.42 4.39
C ILE A 40 -37.33 8.45 5.57
N PRO A 41 -38.34 8.62 6.47
CA PRO A 41 -38.55 7.72 7.59
C PRO A 41 -39.41 6.51 7.19
N VAL A 42 -39.06 5.32 7.68
CA VAL A 42 -39.80 4.07 7.45
C VAL A 42 -40.42 3.59 8.77
N ARG A 43 -41.74 3.37 8.78
CA ARG A 43 -42.47 2.63 9.83
C ARG A 43 -42.76 1.21 9.31
N THR A 44 -42.43 0.21 10.11
CA THR A 44 -42.65 -1.22 9.85
C THR A 44 -44.08 -1.64 10.15
N GLY A 45 -44.74 -2.24 9.15
CA GLY A 45 -45.95 -3.05 9.27
C GLY A 45 -45.86 -4.23 8.29
N ASP A 46 -46.36 -5.40 8.71
CA ASP A 46 -46.14 -6.71 8.09
C ASP A 46 -46.42 -6.79 6.58
N ILE A 47 -45.54 -7.45 5.82
CA ILE A 47 -45.70 -7.69 4.38
C ILE A 47 -45.74 -9.19 4.11
N SER A 48 -46.89 -9.67 3.63
CA SER A 48 -47.01 -10.95 2.92
C SER A 48 -46.59 -10.75 1.47
N LEU A 49 -45.73 -11.64 0.95
CA LEU A 49 -45.17 -11.52 -0.40
C LEU A 49 -45.94 -12.42 -1.38
N ASP A 50 -46.81 -11.82 -2.18
CA ASP A 50 -47.43 -12.44 -3.36
C ASP A 50 -46.56 -12.20 -4.60
N PHE A 51 -46.06 -13.29 -5.21
CA PHE A 51 -45.22 -13.25 -6.41
C PHE A 51 -46.01 -13.36 -7.74
N SER A 52 -47.34 -13.27 -7.70
CA SER A 52 -48.20 -13.35 -8.89
C SER A 52 -48.07 -12.17 -9.87
N SER A 53 -47.32 -11.12 -9.49
CA SER A 53 -47.13 -9.88 -10.27
C SER A 53 -45.67 -9.62 -10.66
N ALA A 54 -44.92 -10.65 -11.06
CA ALA A 54 -43.62 -10.46 -11.69
C ALA A 54 -43.78 -9.76 -13.07
N LYS A 55 -43.95 -8.44 -13.07
CA LYS A 55 -43.88 -7.60 -14.27
C LYS A 55 -42.50 -7.75 -14.89
N VAL A 56 -42.48 -8.18 -16.15
CA VAL A 56 -41.29 -8.17 -17.01
C VAL A 56 -40.69 -6.77 -16.98
N VAL A 57 -39.53 -6.62 -16.34
CA VAL A 57 -38.79 -5.35 -16.31
C VAL A 57 -38.40 -5.01 -17.75
N GLU A 58 -39.01 -3.98 -18.33
CA GLU A 58 -38.59 -3.43 -19.63
C GLU A 58 -37.07 -3.24 -19.64
N ARG A 59 -36.39 -3.88 -20.61
CA ARG A 59 -34.94 -3.72 -20.80
C ARG A 59 -34.64 -2.26 -21.15
N GLY A 60 -34.09 -1.51 -20.19
CA GLY A 60 -33.47 -0.23 -20.48
C GLY A 60 -32.41 -0.36 -21.58
N LYS A 61 -32.24 0.69 -22.41
CA LYS A 61 -31.30 0.70 -23.55
C LYS A 61 -29.90 0.22 -23.18
N TYR A 62 -29.42 0.53 -21.97
CA TYR A 62 -28.10 0.14 -21.49
C TYR A 62 -28.21 -0.90 -20.36
N SER A 63 -27.45 -1.98 -20.44
CA SER A 63 -27.31 -2.93 -19.33
C SER A 63 -26.38 -2.35 -18.26
N VAL A 64 -26.89 -2.21 -17.04
CA VAL A 64 -26.17 -1.66 -15.88
C VAL A 64 -25.00 -2.55 -15.48
N LEU A 65 -25.23 -3.86 -15.35
CA LEU A 65 -24.19 -4.83 -15.02
C LEU A 65 -23.09 -4.86 -16.09
N LYS A 66 -23.48 -4.82 -17.38
CA LYS A 66 -22.51 -4.79 -18.47
C LYS A 66 -21.64 -3.53 -18.43
N ALA A 67 -22.24 -2.36 -18.19
CA ALA A 67 -21.51 -1.11 -18.08
C ALA A 67 -20.50 -1.15 -16.93
N GLY A 68 -20.91 -1.63 -15.76
CA GLY A 68 -20.03 -1.79 -14.60
C GLY A 68 -18.87 -2.75 -14.85
N LEU A 69 -19.15 -3.95 -15.38
CA LEU A 69 -18.12 -4.96 -15.66
C LEU A 69 -17.10 -4.49 -16.70
N MET A 70 -17.57 -3.81 -17.75
CA MET A 70 -16.67 -3.22 -18.75
C MET A 70 -15.70 -2.24 -18.07
N SER A 71 -16.21 -1.24 -17.33
CA SER A 71 -15.35 -0.26 -16.65
C SER A 71 -14.51 -0.83 -15.51
N GLY A 72 -14.95 -1.91 -14.88
CA GLY A 72 -14.16 -2.61 -13.87
C GLY A 72 -12.96 -3.35 -14.45
N LEU A 73 -13.04 -3.80 -15.72
CA LEU A 73 -11.92 -4.42 -16.43
C LEU A 73 -11.02 -3.38 -17.09
N ILE A 74 -11.62 -2.39 -17.75
CA ILE A 74 -10.92 -1.31 -18.45
C ILE A 74 -11.61 -0.01 -18.07
N PRO A 75 -11.01 0.81 -17.19
CA PRO A 75 -11.58 2.07 -16.75
C PRO A 75 -11.99 2.95 -17.94
N GLY A 76 -13.23 3.44 -17.91
CA GLY A 76 -13.82 4.28 -18.95
C GLY A 76 -14.65 3.52 -19.99
N SER A 77 -14.46 2.21 -20.16
CA SER A 77 -15.11 1.47 -21.26
C SER A 77 -16.65 1.32 -21.11
N GLY A 78 -17.17 1.27 -19.88
CA GLY A 78 -18.60 1.35 -19.59
C GLY A 78 -19.17 2.75 -19.85
N GLN A 79 -18.38 3.81 -19.65
CA GLN A 79 -18.77 5.16 -20.04
C GLN A 79 -18.85 5.30 -21.56
N ILE A 80 -17.93 4.68 -22.32
CA ILE A 80 -18.05 4.57 -23.79
C ILE A 80 -19.36 3.89 -24.16
N TYR A 81 -19.65 2.73 -23.55
CA TYR A 81 -20.88 1.97 -23.81
C TYR A 81 -22.16 2.82 -23.61
N THR A 82 -22.18 3.69 -22.60
CA THR A 82 -23.32 4.57 -22.36
C THR A 82 -23.26 5.89 -23.15
N GLY A 83 -22.15 6.22 -23.81
CA GLY A 83 -21.92 7.45 -24.57
C GLY A 83 -21.36 8.64 -23.79
N SER A 84 -20.81 8.42 -22.59
CA SER A 84 -20.14 9.44 -21.75
C SER A 84 -18.64 9.54 -22.08
N TYR A 85 -18.29 9.99 -23.29
CA TYR A 85 -16.90 9.97 -23.77
C TYR A 85 -15.91 10.81 -22.94
N LEU A 86 -16.32 11.97 -22.44
CA LEU A 86 -15.45 12.81 -21.60
C LEU A 86 -15.05 12.08 -20.29
N LYS A 87 -16.02 11.42 -19.64
CA LYS A 87 -15.74 10.62 -18.44
C LYS A 87 -14.80 9.45 -18.76
N SER A 88 -15.03 8.77 -19.89
CA SER A 88 -14.14 7.70 -20.34
C SER A 88 -12.71 8.20 -20.53
N ALA A 89 -12.53 9.37 -21.16
CA ALA A 89 -11.21 9.94 -21.39
C ALA A 89 -10.50 10.24 -20.06
N LEU A 90 -11.22 10.78 -19.07
CA LEU A 90 -10.65 11.05 -17.73
C LEU A 90 -10.17 9.78 -17.02
N PHE A 91 -11.00 8.73 -16.98
CA PHE A 91 -10.62 7.45 -16.38
C PHE A 91 -9.43 6.80 -17.09
N PHE A 92 -9.40 6.89 -18.43
CA PHE A 92 -8.31 6.32 -19.23
C PHE A 92 -7.00 7.10 -19.08
N ILE A 93 -7.04 8.44 -19.02
CA ILE A 93 -5.87 9.27 -18.75
C ILE A 93 -5.29 8.98 -17.36
N ALA A 94 -6.16 8.88 -16.34
CA ALA A 94 -5.75 8.50 -14.99
C ALA A 94 -5.06 7.13 -14.99
N GLU A 95 -5.62 6.15 -15.70
CA GLU A 95 -5.04 4.81 -15.85
C GLU A 95 -3.62 4.85 -16.42
N ILE A 96 -3.44 5.53 -17.57
CA ILE A 96 -2.12 5.66 -18.22
C ILE A 96 -1.12 6.38 -17.31
N ALA A 97 -1.54 7.48 -16.68
CA ALA A 97 -0.67 8.27 -15.83
C ALA A 97 -0.20 7.46 -14.60
N SER A 98 -1.11 6.72 -13.96
CA SER A 98 -0.79 5.89 -12.79
C SER A 98 0.12 4.71 -13.14
N TRP A 99 -0.13 4.00 -14.23
CA TRP A 99 0.80 2.94 -14.68
C TRP A 99 2.17 3.49 -15.07
N SER A 100 2.20 4.63 -15.76
CA SER A 100 3.46 5.28 -16.12
C SER A 100 4.27 5.65 -14.88
N ALA A 101 3.61 6.23 -13.86
CA ALA A 101 4.23 6.52 -12.58
C ALA A 101 4.74 5.25 -11.89
N TYR A 102 3.92 4.19 -11.81
CA TYR A 102 4.31 2.91 -11.24
C TYR A 102 5.60 2.38 -11.88
N PHE A 103 5.66 2.26 -13.21
CA PHE A 103 6.83 1.68 -13.89
C PHE A 103 8.08 2.56 -13.77
N VAL A 104 7.94 3.89 -13.90
CA VAL A 104 9.07 4.82 -13.76
C VAL A 104 9.65 4.76 -12.35
N TYR A 105 8.80 4.79 -11.32
CA TYR A 105 9.26 4.82 -9.94
C TYR A 105 9.72 3.45 -9.42
N SER A 106 9.13 2.34 -9.88
CA SER A 106 9.68 0.99 -9.62
C SER A 106 11.10 0.86 -10.18
N LYS A 107 11.32 1.28 -11.43
CA LYS A 107 12.66 1.24 -12.04
C LYS A 107 13.68 2.10 -11.28
N LYS A 108 13.27 3.30 -10.82
CA LYS A 108 14.12 4.15 -9.98
C LYS A 108 14.42 3.49 -8.63
N GLY A 109 13.44 2.84 -8.01
CA GLY A 109 13.62 2.04 -6.80
C GLY A 109 14.63 0.92 -7.00
N ASP A 110 14.52 0.15 -8.08
CA ASP A 110 15.44 -0.95 -8.40
C ASP A 110 16.88 -0.46 -8.63
N GLU A 111 17.02 0.64 -9.38
CA GLU A 111 18.32 1.24 -9.64
C GLU A 111 18.98 1.77 -8.37
N GLN A 112 18.22 2.49 -7.55
CA GLN A 112 18.67 2.98 -6.26
C GLN A 112 19.02 1.82 -5.32
N THR A 113 18.25 0.72 -5.40
CA THR A 113 18.53 -0.52 -4.65
C THR A 113 19.88 -1.10 -5.00
N ARG A 114 20.19 -1.19 -6.29
CA ARG A 114 21.49 -1.67 -6.76
C ARG A 114 22.63 -0.78 -6.26
N LYS A 115 22.46 0.55 -6.33
CA LYS A 115 23.45 1.53 -5.89
C LYS A 115 23.78 1.39 -4.41
N PHE A 116 22.78 1.38 -3.53
CA PHE A 116 23.07 1.25 -2.10
C PHE A 116 23.65 -0.13 -1.75
N LYS A 117 23.19 -1.21 -2.39
CA LYS A 117 23.72 -2.55 -2.12
C LYS A 117 25.19 -2.65 -2.51
N GLN A 118 25.55 -2.13 -3.68
CA GLN A 118 26.95 -2.04 -4.10
C GLN A 118 27.78 -1.21 -3.13
N TYR A 119 27.27 -0.06 -2.69
CA TYR A 119 27.96 0.77 -1.68
C TYR A 119 28.19 0.00 -0.37
N ALA A 120 27.23 -0.79 0.09
CA ALA A 120 27.41 -1.65 1.26
C ALA A 120 28.47 -2.74 1.01
N ASP A 121 28.44 -3.40 -0.15
CA ASP A 121 29.42 -4.44 -0.49
C ASP A 121 30.86 -3.89 -0.55
N GLU A 122 31.02 -2.61 -0.88
CA GLU A 122 32.32 -1.91 -0.93
C GLU A 122 32.78 -1.38 0.44
N ASN A 123 31.86 -1.09 1.37
CA ASN A 123 32.16 -0.33 2.58
C ASN A 123 31.83 -1.04 3.90
N TRP A 124 31.06 -2.12 3.86
CA TRP A 124 30.68 -2.91 5.02
C TRP A 124 31.23 -4.33 4.89
N SER A 125 31.84 -4.83 5.96
CA SER A 125 32.46 -6.15 5.99
C SER A 125 32.03 -6.95 7.20
N VAL A 126 31.47 -8.13 6.96
CA VAL A 126 31.13 -9.08 8.03
C VAL A 126 32.38 -9.53 8.79
N VAL A 127 33.55 -9.56 8.17
CA VAL A 127 34.81 -9.89 8.84
C VAL A 127 35.17 -8.82 9.86
N ARG A 128 35.06 -7.53 9.50
CA ARG A 128 35.29 -6.40 10.45
C ARG A 128 34.32 -6.46 11.62
N TYR A 129 33.04 -6.68 11.32
CA TYR A 129 32.01 -6.84 12.33
C TYR A 129 32.32 -8.01 13.28
N THR A 130 32.76 -9.15 12.73
CA THR A 130 33.14 -10.36 13.49
C THR A 130 34.36 -10.11 14.37
N MET A 131 35.40 -9.44 13.85
CA MET A 131 36.57 -9.06 14.64
C MET A 131 36.19 -8.21 15.85
N TRP A 132 35.34 -7.20 15.66
CA TRP A 132 34.87 -6.35 16.75
C TRP A 132 34.07 -7.14 17.80
N MET A 133 33.23 -8.10 17.41
CA MET A 133 32.53 -8.95 18.37
C MET A 133 33.47 -9.88 19.14
N ASN A 134 34.49 -10.43 18.48
CA ASN A 134 35.50 -11.24 19.15
C ASN A 134 36.25 -10.40 20.21
N GLU A 135 36.63 -9.17 19.88
CA GLU A 135 37.25 -8.25 20.85
C GLU A 135 36.30 -7.92 22.02
N TRP A 136 35.02 -7.69 21.74
CA TRP A 136 34.03 -7.49 22.79
C TRP A 136 33.93 -8.72 23.72
N MET A 137 33.91 -9.93 23.15
CA MET A 137 33.87 -11.18 23.90
C MET A 137 35.14 -11.41 24.73
N GLU A 138 36.32 -11.08 24.22
CA GLU A 138 37.57 -11.16 24.97
C GLU A 138 37.61 -10.20 26.17
N LYS A 139 36.99 -9.02 26.02
CA LYS A 139 37.02 -7.97 27.04
C LYS A 139 35.95 -8.13 28.13
N TYR A 140 34.76 -8.59 27.75
CA TYR A 140 33.57 -8.60 28.61
C TYR A 140 32.87 -9.96 28.70
N GLY A 141 33.23 -10.91 27.84
CA GLY A 141 32.63 -12.24 27.81
C GLY A 141 33.07 -13.11 28.99
N THR A 142 32.26 -14.12 29.26
CA THR A 142 32.59 -15.25 30.14
C THR A 142 33.56 -16.21 29.43
N PRO A 143 34.25 -17.11 30.16
CA PRO A 143 35.21 -18.05 29.55
C PRO A 143 34.63 -18.97 28.45
N ASP A 144 33.31 -19.14 28.40
CA ASP A 144 32.56 -19.90 27.39
C ASP A 144 32.02 -19.03 26.23
N ALA A 145 32.47 -17.79 26.09
CA ALA A 145 32.03 -16.90 25.02
C ALA A 145 32.28 -17.51 23.63
N PRO A 146 31.30 -17.43 22.70
CA PRO A 146 31.37 -18.06 21.39
C PRO A 146 32.26 -17.28 20.41
N ILE A 147 33.58 -17.36 20.58
CA ILE A 147 34.56 -16.75 19.67
C ILE A 147 34.40 -17.33 18.26
N VAL A 148 34.19 -16.44 17.28
CA VAL A 148 33.95 -16.82 15.88
C VAL A 148 35.28 -16.93 15.17
N GLN A 149 35.57 -18.11 14.61
CA GLN A 149 36.76 -18.33 13.80
C GLN A 149 36.63 -17.62 12.44
N ILE A 150 37.67 -16.89 12.04
CA ILE A 150 37.73 -16.18 10.76
C ILE A 150 38.76 -16.88 9.88
N ASP A 151 38.35 -17.26 8.67
CA ASP A 151 39.27 -17.78 7.65
C ASP A 151 40.27 -16.69 7.27
N GLN A 152 41.57 -16.98 7.38
CA GLN A 152 42.66 -16.05 7.10
C GLN A 152 42.92 -15.88 5.60
N ASN A 153 42.28 -16.67 4.74
CA ASN A 153 42.41 -16.53 3.30
C ASN A 153 41.73 -15.25 2.78
N GLU A 154 42.53 -14.20 2.61
CA GLU A 154 42.07 -12.90 2.11
C GLU A 154 41.63 -12.91 0.64
N SER A 155 41.91 -13.98 -0.11
CA SER A 155 41.42 -14.13 -1.48
C SER A 155 39.91 -14.40 -1.54
N LEU A 156 39.32 -14.88 -0.43
CA LEU A 156 37.89 -15.11 -0.32
C LEU A 156 37.13 -13.83 0.00
N LYS A 157 35.86 -13.75 -0.44
CA LYS A 157 34.99 -12.63 -0.09
C LYS A 157 34.68 -12.64 1.41
N PRO A 158 34.43 -11.48 2.05
CA PRO A 158 34.19 -11.41 3.50
C PRO A 158 33.12 -12.38 4.01
N TRP A 159 32.00 -12.53 3.27
CA TRP A 159 30.89 -13.43 3.62
C TRP A 159 31.20 -14.93 3.51
N GLN A 160 32.32 -15.29 2.90
CA GLN A 160 32.79 -16.69 2.79
C GLN A 160 33.78 -17.05 3.91
N ARG A 161 34.26 -16.05 4.67
CA ARG A 161 35.33 -16.20 5.67
C ARG A 161 34.83 -16.38 7.09
N VAL A 162 33.50 -16.36 7.30
CA VAL A 162 32.87 -16.38 8.62
C VAL A 162 31.82 -17.48 8.67
N ASP A 163 31.79 -18.23 9.77
CA ASP A 163 30.69 -19.13 10.08
C ASP A 163 29.48 -18.32 10.57
N TRP A 164 28.45 -18.25 9.72
CA TRP A 164 27.21 -17.50 9.97
C TRP A 164 26.43 -18.01 11.19
N SER A 165 26.45 -19.32 11.45
CA SER A 165 25.76 -19.90 12.61
C SER A 165 26.44 -19.46 13.90
N LYS A 166 27.77 -19.49 13.93
CA LYS A 166 28.58 -19.02 15.06
C LYS A 166 28.49 -17.52 15.25
N LEU A 167 28.50 -16.76 14.15
CA LEU A 167 28.24 -15.33 14.15
C LEU A 167 26.90 -14.99 14.81
N ASN A 168 25.81 -15.64 14.40
CA ASN A 168 24.51 -15.39 15.02
C ASN A 168 24.44 -15.87 16.47
N GLU A 169 25.22 -16.89 16.85
CA GLU A 169 25.39 -17.30 18.25
C GLU A 169 26.05 -16.19 19.07
N ALA A 170 27.12 -15.58 18.56
CA ALA A 170 27.78 -14.42 19.17
C ALA A 170 26.85 -13.22 19.31
N GLU A 171 26.06 -12.87 18.29
CA GLU A 171 25.07 -11.79 18.38
C GLU A 171 24.05 -12.03 19.52
N ARG A 172 23.53 -13.26 19.61
CA ARG A 172 22.59 -13.65 20.68
C ARG A 172 23.24 -13.63 22.06
N TYR A 173 24.52 -14.00 22.13
CA TYR A 173 25.29 -13.98 23.37
C TYR A 173 25.46 -12.53 23.87
N ILE A 174 25.94 -11.62 23.02
CA ILE A 174 26.10 -10.19 23.35
C ILE A 174 24.75 -9.56 23.71
N SER A 175 23.69 -9.87 22.95
CA SER A 175 22.31 -9.40 23.22
C SER A 175 21.87 -9.67 24.66
N ARG A 176 22.20 -10.84 25.22
CA ARG A 176 21.80 -11.23 26.59
C ARG A 176 22.55 -10.48 27.68
N LEU A 177 23.82 -10.14 27.45
CA LEU A 177 24.70 -9.52 28.45
C LEU A 177 24.66 -7.99 28.40
N SER A 178 24.68 -7.44 27.19
CA SER A 178 24.85 -6.00 26.94
C SER A 178 23.53 -5.30 26.55
N GLY A 179 22.52 -6.08 26.15
CA GLY A 179 21.32 -5.56 25.50
C GLY A 179 21.61 -5.08 24.06
N GLY A 180 20.63 -4.45 23.40
CA GLY A 180 20.86 -3.73 22.14
C GLY A 180 20.68 -4.53 20.83
N PHE A 181 21.17 -5.76 20.73
CA PHE A 181 20.89 -6.60 19.54
C PHE A 181 19.47 -7.17 19.63
N SER A 182 18.57 -6.73 18.74
CA SER A 182 17.19 -7.24 18.64
C SER A 182 16.98 -8.25 17.52
N HIS A 183 17.97 -8.39 16.63
CA HIS A 183 17.93 -9.22 15.44
C HIS A 183 19.30 -9.89 15.26
N THR A 184 19.33 -10.97 14.49
CA THR A 184 20.56 -11.62 14.06
C THR A 184 20.79 -11.32 12.58
N LEU A 185 22.05 -11.14 12.19
CA LEU A 185 22.41 -10.82 10.82
C LEU A 185 22.06 -11.99 9.86
N PRO A 186 21.20 -11.76 8.85
CA PRO A 186 20.88 -12.73 7.82
C PRO A 186 22.06 -12.98 6.89
N TYR A 187 21.98 -14.04 6.08
CA TYR A 187 23.03 -14.37 5.13
C TYR A 187 23.24 -13.26 4.09
N TYR A 188 24.49 -13.13 3.62
CA TYR A 188 24.82 -12.22 2.54
C TYR A 188 23.95 -12.45 1.30
N GLY A 189 23.54 -11.35 0.66
CA GLY A 189 22.67 -11.36 -0.52
C GLY A 189 21.18 -11.27 -0.21
N GLU A 190 20.75 -11.62 1.00
CA GLU A 190 19.36 -11.48 1.41
C GLU A 190 18.94 -10.01 1.53
N GLN A 191 17.67 -9.71 1.23
CA GLN A 191 17.15 -8.35 1.38
C GLN A 191 17.28 -7.86 2.84
N GLN A 192 17.05 -8.74 3.80
CA GLN A 192 17.12 -8.40 5.21
C GLN A 192 18.55 -8.08 5.68
N TYR A 193 19.58 -8.72 5.12
CA TYR A 193 20.98 -8.37 5.40
C TYR A 193 21.23 -6.88 5.11
N TYR A 194 20.88 -6.42 3.92
CA TYR A 194 21.00 -5.01 3.54
C TYR A 194 20.07 -4.10 4.36
N GLU A 195 18.95 -4.63 4.86
CA GLU A 195 18.08 -3.89 5.77
C GLU A 195 18.71 -3.63 7.13
N LEU A 196 19.30 -4.66 7.75
CA LEU A 196 19.76 -4.53 9.13
C LEU A 196 20.99 -3.61 9.24
N ILE A 197 21.97 -3.79 8.35
CA ILE A 197 23.26 -3.07 8.40
C ILE A 197 23.15 -1.54 8.23
N GLY A 198 21.99 -1.05 7.78
CA GLY A 198 21.71 0.39 7.64
C GLY A 198 20.54 0.89 8.49
N LYS A 199 19.93 0.04 9.32
CA LYS A 199 18.80 0.40 10.18
C LYS A 199 19.19 0.41 11.65
N TYR A 200 20.07 -0.51 12.04
CA TYR A 200 20.49 -0.69 13.42
C TYR A 200 21.97 -0.33 13.56
N HIS A 201 22.26 0.68 14.39
CA HIS A 201 23.62 1.16 14.65
C HIS A 201 24.51 0.11 15.33
N GLN A 202 23.92 -0.97 15.86
CA GLN A 202 24.63 -2.14 16.37
C GLN A 202 25.49 -2.84 15.29
N TYR A 203 25.18 -2.64 14.01
CA TYR A 203 25.99 -3.10 12.88
C TYR A 203 27.03 -2.07 12.40
N ALA A 204 27.16 -0.92 13.08
CA ALA A 204 28.17 0.08 12.81
C ALA A 204 29.60 -0.48 12.73
N PRO A 205 30.02 -1.45 13.58
CA PRO A 205 31.39 -1.97 13.55
C PRO A 205 31.80 -2.68 12.25
N GLY A 206 30.85 -3.07 11.41
CA GLY A 206 31.17 -3.62 10.09
C GLY A 206 31.54 -2.55 9.05
N TRP A 207 31.22 -1.28 9.28
CA TRP A 207 31.56 -0.19 8.35
C TRP A 207 33.04 0.16 8.43
N ASN A 208 33.68 0.38 7.28
CA ASN A 208 35.13 0.61 7.20
C ASN A 208 35.60 1.96 7.78
N ASP A 209 34.69 2.87 8.13
CA ASP A 209 34.94 4.14 8.80
C ASP A 209 34.62 4.11 10.31
N PHE A 210 34.27 2.94 10.85
CA PHE A 210 34.07 2.75 12.29
C PHE A 210 35.42 2.70 13.04
N ASP A 211 35.48 3.35 14.20
CA ASP A 211 36.63 3.26 15.11
C ASP A 211 36.63 1.89 15.80
N SER A 212 37.48 0.98 15.31
CA SER A 212 37.57 -0.38 15.86
C SER A 212 38.02 -0.42 17.32
N GLY A 213 38.70 0.62 17.83
CA GLY A 213 39.08 0.70 19.25
C GLY A 213 37.91 1.05 20.18
N PHE A 214 36.78 1.50 19.64
CA PHE A 214 35.58 1.78 20.42
C PHE A 214 34.78 0.49 20.67
N VAL A 215 35.09 -0.16 21.78
CA VAL A 215 34.43 -1.39 22.24
C VAL A 215 33.82 -1.16 23.63
N PRO A 216 32.61 -0.54 23.71
CA PRO A 216 31.92 -0.31 24.98
C PRO A 216 31.29 -1.60 25.51
N GLU A 217 31.18 -1.72 26.83
CA GLU A 217 30.47 -2.82 27.49
C GLU A 217 28.98 -2.82 27.10
N ASP A 218 28.34 -1.65 27.06
CA ASP A 218 26.97 -1.45 26.58
C ASP A 218 26.95 -1.11 25.08
N VAL A 219 26.55 -2.07 24.25
CA VAL A 219 26.51 -1.93 22.79
C VAL A 219 25.45 -0.94 22.29
N ARG A 220 24.53 -0.50 23.16
CA ARG A 220 23.58 0.58 22.81
C ARG A 220 24.29 1.93 22.67
N LEU A 221 25.51 2.06 23.18
CA LEU A 221 26.33 3.25 23.02
C LEU A 221 26.95 3.38 21.63
N LEU A 222 26.97 2.31 20.82
CA LEU A 222 27.41 2.35 19.43
C LEU A 222 26.67 3.45 18.67
N GLN A 223 27.39 4.20 17.84
CA GLN A 223 26.82 5.28 17.04
C GLN A 223 26.97 5.01 15.55
N PRO A 224 26.02 5.47 14.72
CA PRO A 224 26.15 5.36 13.28
C PRO A 224 27.30 6.23 12.75
N THR A 225 28.15 5.64 11.92
CA THR A 225 29.25 6.32 11.22
C THR A 225 28.73 7.21 10.08
N GLU A 226 29.61 7.98 9.44
CA GLU A 226 29.22 8.81 8.30
C GLU A 226 28.78 7.94 7.10
N LYS A 227 29.50 6.85 6.82
CA LYS A 227 29.15 5.93 5.74
C LYS A 227 27.89 5.14 6.04
N PHE A 228 27.66 4.75 7.29
CA PHE A 228 26.37 4.19 7.72
C PHE A 228 25.24 5.17 7.41
N LYS A 229 25.38 6.45 7.79
CA LYS A 229 24.35 7.48 7.57
C LYS A 229 24.08 7.68 6.10
N PHE A 230 25.12 7.79 5.28
CA PHE A 230 24.98 7.88 3.82
C PHE A 230 24.21 6.68 3.26
N TYR A 231 24.60 5.46 3.62
CA TYR A 231 23.91 4.25 3.19
C TYR A 231 22.43 4.22 3.61
N SER A 232 22.14 4.58 4.86
CA SER A 232 20.77 4.65 5.39
C SER A 232 19.91 5.65 4.59
N LEU A 233 20.48 6.79 4.19
CA LEU A 233 19.79 7.78 3.37
C LEU A 233 19.54 7.28 1.95
N GLU A 234 20.53 6.64 1.31
CA GLU A 234 20.38 6.07 -0.03
C GLU A 234 19.33 4.94 -0.07
N ARG A 235 19.23 4.16 1.02
CA ARG A 235 18.13 3.21 1.23
C ARG A 235 16.78 3.89 1.41
N GLY A 236 16.74 4.97 2.18
CA GLY A 236 15.54 5.81 2.33
C GLY A 236 15.00 6.28 0.98
N LYS A 237 15.88 6.77 0.09
CA LYS A 237 15.51 7.18 -1.27
C LYS A 237 14.89 6.06 -2.11
N ALA A 238 15.43 4.83 -2.01
CA ALA A 238 14.83 3.69 -2.70
C ALA A 238 13.41 3.41 -2.18
N ASN A 239 13.23 3.45 -0.86
CA ASN A 239 11.93 3.28 -0.23
C ASN A 239 10.92 4.36 -0.65
N ASP A 240 11.36 5.61 -0.80
CA ASP A 240 10.50 6.69 -1.29
C ASP A 240 10.03 6.44 -2.73
N PHE A 241 10.90 5.95 -3.61
CA PHE A 241 10.50 5.57 -4.97
C PHE A 241 9.49 4.41 -4.97
N TYR A 242 9.72 3.36 -4.19
CA TYR A 242 8.75 2.26 -4.06
C TYR A 242 7.44 2.72 -3.42
N SER A 243 7.46 3.69 -2.51
CA SER A 243 6.26 4.29 -1.92
C SER A 243 5.40 5.00 -2.98
N ILE A 244 6.03 5.76 -3.88
CA ILE A 244 5.34 6.40 -5.01
C ILE A 244 4.77 5.35 -5.97
N ALA A 245 5.54 4.31 -6.29
CA ALA A 245 5.08 3.22 -7.14
C ALA A 245 3.87 2.50 -6.53
N SER A 246 3.95 2.11 -5.26
CA SER A 246 2.87 1.47 -4.50
C SER A 246 1.61 2.35 -4.44
N THR A 247 1.78 3.65 -4.20
CA THR A 247 0.68 4.62 -4.24
C THR A 247 0.04 4.68 -5.62
N SER A 248 0.85 4.63 -6.69
CA SER A 248 0.33 4.65 -8.06
C SER A 248 -0.49 3.40 -8.38
N LEU A 249 -0.06 2.23 -7.90
CA LEU A 249 -0.83 0.98 -8.03
C LEU A 249 -2.16 1.05 -7.27
N PHE A 250 -2.18 1.66 -6.08
CA PHE A 250 -3.42 1.90 -5.36
C PHE A 250 -4.38 2.81 -6.16
N ILE A 251 -3.84 3.86 -6.81
CA ILE A 251 -4.65 4.76 -7.65
C ILE A 251 -5.25 3.98 -8.83
N VAL A 252 -4.50 3.08 -9.48
CA VAL A 252 -5.04 2.18 -10.53
C VAL A 252 -6.26 1.42 -9.99
N VAL A 253 -6.13 0.73 -8.85
CA VAL A 253 -7.24 -0.04 -8.28
C VAL A 253 -8.45 0.87 -7.97
N ALA A 254 -8.21 2.03 -7.36
CA ALA A 254 -9.27 3.00 -7.07
C ALA A 254 -9.96 3.50 -8.35
N ASN A 255 -9.18 3.76 -9.41
CA ASN A 255 -9.66 4.19 -10.72
C ASN A 255 -10.62 3.15 -11.33
N HIS A 256 -10.27 1.87 -11.27
CA HIS A 256 -11.14 0.75 -11.71
C HIS A 256 -12.48 0.71 -10.95
N VAL A 257 -12.44 0.78 -9.61
CA VAL A 257 -13.66 0.72 -8.79
C VAL A 257 -14.56 1.93 -9.05
N LEU A 258 -14.00 3.14 -9.05
CA LEU A 258 -14.75 4.37 -9.30
C LEU A 258 -15.33 4.39 -10.72
N SER A 259 -14.58 3.91 -11.71
CA SER A 259 -15.05 3.83 -13.09
C SER A 259 -16.21 2.85 -13.24
N ALA A 260 -16.14 1.67 -12.60
CA ALA A 260 -17.23 0.69 -12.60
C ALA A 260 -18.52 1.24 -11.98
N ILE A 261 -18.41 1.90 -10.82
CA ILE A 261 -19.55 2.52 -10.14
C ILE A 261 -20.16 3.64 -11.00
N ASP A 262 -19.33 4.54 -11.54
CA ASP A 262 -19.82 5.62 -12.39
C ASP A 262 -20.50 5.09 -13.67
N ALA A 263 -20.01 4.00 -14.27
CA ALA A 263 -20.62 3.40 -15.44
C ALA A 263 -22.00 2.79 -15.15
N VAL A 264 -22.14 2.15 -13.98
CA VAL A 264 -23.41 1.66 -13.44
C VAL A 264 -24.41 2.80 -13.28
N VAL A 265 -23.97 3.90 -12.65
CA VAL A 265 -24.81 5.09 -12.43
C VAL A 265 -25.21 5.74 -13.75
N ASP A 266 -24.28 5.90 -14.70
CA ASP A 266 -24.56 6.47 -16.02
C ASP A 266 -25.57 5.63 -16.81
N ALA A 267 -25.44 4.31 -16.79
CA ALA A 267 -26.39 3.41 -17.43
C ALA A 267 -27.79 3.56 -16.81
N ALA A 268 -27.87 3.57 -15.48
CA ALA A 268 -29.13 3.73 -14.75
C ALA A 268 -29.81 5.08 -15.03
N VAL A 269 -29.06 6.19 -14.97
CA VAL A 269 -29.58 7.54 -15.22
C VAL A 269 -30.04 7.69 -16.68
N LYS A 270 -29.28 7.19 -17.64
CA LYS A 270 -29.65 7.28 -19.07
C LYS A 270 -30.86 6.42 -19.41
N ASN A 271 -31.00 5.25 -18.78
CA ASN A 271 -32.21 4.44 -18.91
C ASN A 271 -33.46 5.20 -18.41
N LYS A 272 -33.35 5.95 -17.30
CA LYS A 272 -34.45 6.83 -16.83
C LYS A 272 -34.75 7.97 -17.80
N LYS A 273 -33.71 8.66 -18.33
CA LYS A 273 -33.89 9.77 -19.29
C LYS A 273 -34.50 9.34 -20.64
N ILE A 274 -34.29 8.10 -21.07
CA ILE A 274 -34.88 7.58 -22.33
C ILE A 274 -36.39 7.36 -22.18
N LYS A 275 -36.88 7.03 -20.98
CA LYS A 275 -38.32 6.96 -20.70
C LYS A 275 -39.04 8.32 -20.82
N THR A 276 -38.32 9.44 -20.78
CA THR A 276 -38.92 10.79 -20.79
C THR A 276 -38.76 11.56 -22.11
N LYS A 277 -38.60 10.91 -23.26
CA LYS A 277 -38.54 11.63 -24.56
C LYS A 277 -39.94 11.98 -25.07
N ALA A 278 -40.24 13.29 -25.13
CA ALA A 278 -41.42 13.85 -25.79
C ALA A 278 -41.17 14.00 -27.31
N GLU A 279 -42.19 13.68 -28.12
CA GLU A 279 -42.20 13.95 -29.56
C GLU A 279 -42.82 15.34 -29.81
N PHE A 280 -42.12 16.16 -30.59
CA PHE A 280 -42.64 17.43 -31.08
C PHE A 280 -42.89 17.31 -32.58
N GLY A 281 -44.14 17.50 -32.97
CA GLY A 281 -44.57 17.55 -34.36
C GLY A 281 -45.09 18.95 -34.69
N TYR A 282 -44.69 19.48 -35.85
CA TYR A 282 -45.21 20.75 -36.37
C TYR A 282 -46.28 20.47 -37.42
N ASP A 283 -47.51 20.89 -37.15
CA ASP A 283 -48.65 20.77 -38.07
C ASP A 283 -48.91 22.14 -38.70
N PHE A 284 -48.80 22.23 -40.04
CA PHE A 284 -48.94 23.49 -40.78
C PHE A 284 -50.33 24.13 -40.68
N ASN A 285 -51.37 23.35 -40.34
CA ASN A 285 -52.74 23.88 -40.20
C ASN A 285 -53.11 24.25 -38.75
N PHE A 286 -52.38 23.77 -37.75
CA PHE A 286 -52.75 23.88 -36.33
C PHE A 286 -51.66 24.42 -35.40
N GLY A 287 -50.46 24.71 -35.91
CA GLY A 287 -49.33 25.20 -35.12
C GLY A 287 -48.56 24.10 -34.38
N LEU A 288 -47.62 24.51 -33.53
CA LEU A 288 -46.67 23.64 -32.82
C LEU A 288 -47.41 22.73 -31.82
N ARG A 289 -47.45 21.41 -32.07
CA ARG A 289 -48.08 20.43 -31.16
C ARG A 289 -47.02 19.71 -30.34
N ALA A 290 -47.07 19.89 -29.03
CA ALA A 290 -46.29 19.13 -28.06
C ALA A 290 -47.16 18.00 -27.49
N ASN A 291 -46.92 16.75 -27.87
CA ASN A 291 -47.57 15.61 -27.23
C ASN A 291 -46.62 15.04 -26.17
N LEU A 292 -46.84 15.44 -24.92
CA LEU A 292 -46.12 14.86 -23.78
C LEU A 292 -46.84 13.57 -23.35
N LYS A 293 -46.42 12.42 -23.87
CA LYS A 293 -46.95 11.13 -23.41
C LYS A 293 -46.15 10.69 -22.18
N LEU A 294 -46.62 11.10 -21.00
CA LEU A 294 -46.22 10.51 -19.73
C LEU A 294 -46.97 9.19 -19.57
N SER A 295 -46.32 8.05 -19.86
CA SER A 295 -46.83 6.79 -19.33
C SER A 295 -46.26 6.58 -17.93
N VAL A 296 -47.15 6.59 -16.95
CA VAL A 296 -46.87 6.08 -15.61
C VAL A 296 -47.58 4.75 -15.55
N ASP A 297 -46.87 3.68 -15.90
CA ASP A 297 -47.39 2.33 -15.72
C ASP A 297 -46.93 1.82 -14.35
N PHE A 298 -47.88 1.76 -13.40
CA PHE A 298 -47.72 1.20 -12.05
C PHE A 298 -47.15 -0.21 -12.09
#